data_AF-A0A2M7PPW1-F1
#
_entry.id   AF-A0A2M7PPW1-F1
#
_cell.length_a   1.000
_cell.length_b   1.000
_cell.length_c   1.000
_cell.angle_alpha   90.00
_cell.angle_beta   90.00
_cell.angle_gamma   90.00
#
_symmetry.space_group_name_H-M   'P 1'
#
loop_
_entity.id
_entity.type
_entity.pdbx_description
1 polymer ?
#
loop_
_entity_poly.entity_id
_entity_poly.type
_entity_poly.pdbx_seq_one_letter_code
_entity_poly.pdbx_strand_id
1 'polypeptide(L)'
;MLYLSQRDDRWKNIKLGSCNVTIGSDGCKITSLGMLAEKYPNDVNNRFKGHYLSGCLVADATIPSVMPELEYKKGAYPCIAEVKVPVGQHFVVDLGNGYIVDPWTGKEIKNPYVKLNNRWYVPKGGTMADINWQERYDAEVVKNYKLTVDGRNKDARIAVLEAEVKAAKDERDAYKKQLENYECPKCPSIEESEVVKNWLVKLYEEIKAWIFKKR
;
A
#
# COMPACT_ATOMS: atom_id res chain seq x y z
N MET A 1 -7.42 -2.06 5.29
CA MET A 1 -7.37 -1.83 3.85
C MET A 1 -6.68 -3.02 3.20
N LEU A 2 -6.89 -3.37 1.92
CA LEU A 2 -5.73 -3.89 1.17
C LEU A 2 -4.82 -2.71 0.86
N TYR A 3 -3.52 -2.83 1.11
CA TYR A 3 -2.54 -1.78 0.81
C TYR A 3 -1.90 -2.13 -0.53
N LEU A 4 -2.32 -1.44 -1.58
CA LEU A 4 -2.02 -1.81 -2.96
C LEU A 4 -1.28 -0.66 -3.65
N SER A 5 -0.23 -1.00 -4.39
CA SER A 5 0.44 -0.06 -5.29
C SER A 5 -0.06 -0.27 -6.71
N GLN A 6 -0.46 0.79 -7.41
CA GLN A 6 -0.76 0.77 -8.84
C GLN A 6 0.48 0.36 -9.66
N ARG A 7 1.69 0.57 -9.11
CA ARG A 7 2.99 0.30 -9.74
C ARG A 7 3.52 -1.11 -9.49
N ASP A 8 2.74 -1.98 -8.85
CA ASP A 8 3.09 -3.38 -8.64
C ASP A 8 3.22 -4.14 -9.97
N ASP A 9 4.26 -4.95 -10.11
CA ASP A 9 4.61 -5.68 -11.33
C ASP A 9 3.49 -6.60 -11.84
N ARG A 10 2.62 -7.09 -10.95
CA ARG A 10 1.51 -7.98 -11.31
C ARG A 10 0.47 -7.32 -12.22
N TRP A 11 0.32 -5.99 -12.15
CA TRP A 11 -0.73 -5.29 -12.90
C TRP A 11 -0.31 -3.95 -13.51
N LYS A 12 0.85 -3.38 -13.16
CA LYS A 12 1.27 -2.05 -13.61
C LYS A 12 1.25 -1.89 -15.13
N ASN A 13 1.49 -2.96 -15.89
CA ASN A 13 1.54 -2.94 -17.36
C ASN A 13 0.18 -3.22 -18.04
N ILE A 14 -0.89 -3.49 -17.28
CA ILE A 14 -2.22 -3.72 -17.82
C ILE A 14 -2.83 -2.39 -18.27
N LYS A 15 -3.41 -2.33 -19.47
CA LYS A 15 -4.11 -1.15 -19.97
C LYS A 15 -5.37 -0.84 -19.16
N LEU A 16 -5.65 0.44 -18.91
CA LEU A 16 -6.89 0.87 -18.27
C LEU A 16 -8.06 0.74 -19.26
N GLY A 17 -9.01 -0.16 -19.02
CA GLY A 17 -10.11 -0.40 -19.96
C GLY A 17 -9.63 -0.59 -21.41
N SER A 18 -10.10 0.28 -22.31
CA SER A 18 -9.68 0.36 -23.72
C SER A 18 -8.65 1.48 -24.01
N CYS A 19 -8.10 2.10 -22.98
CA CYS A 19 -7.19 3.24 -23.09
C CYS A 19 -5.76 2.86 -23.47
N ASN A 20 -4.98 3.88 -23.88
CA ASN A 20 -3.56 3.77 -24.17
C ASN A 20 -2.65 3.90 -22.94
N VAL A 21 -3.20 4.26 -21.78
CA VAL A 21 -2.50 4.31 -20.49
C VAL A 21 -2.66 3.00 -19.72
N THR A 22 -1.83 2.82 -18.70
CA THR A 22 -1.77 1.60 -17.89
C THR A 22 -2.22 1.85 -16.47
N ILE A 23 -2.52 0.78 -15.72
CA ILE A 23 -2.77 0.87 -14.28
C ILE A 23 -1.57 1.52 -13.58
N GLY A 24 -0.34 1.17 -13.98
CA GLY A 24 0.89 1.71 -13.40
C GLY A 24 1.05 3.21 -13.57
N SER A 25 0.64 3.75 -14.72
CA SER A 25 0.78 5.18 -15.02
C SER A 25 -0.38 6.01 -14.47
N ASP A 26 -1.64 5.57 -14.64
CA ASP A 26 -2.83 6.41 -14.44
C ASP A 26 -3.91 5.74 -13.56
N GLY A 27 -3.60 4.59 -12.95
CA GLY A 27 -4.56 3.77 -12.21
C GLY A 27 -4.80 4.15 -10.75
N CYS A 28 -4.43 5.36 -10.31
CA CYS A 28 -4.48 5.74 -8.88
C CYS A 28 -5.90 5.61 -8.30
N LYS A 29 -6.92 6.02 -9.06
CA LYS A 29 -8.32 5.94 -8.62
C LYS A 29 -8.85 4.51 -8.50
N ILE A 30 -8.63 3.68 -9.52
CA ILE A 30 -9.09 2.27 -9.46
C ILE A 30 -8.32 1.46 -8.42
N THR A 31 -7.06 1.80 -8.19
CA THR A 31 -6.26 1.17 -7.12
C THR A 31 -6.85 1.56 -5.78
N SER A 32 -7.17 2.84 -5.57
CA SER A 32 -7.82 3.32 -4.34
C SER A 32 -9.20 2.72 -4.10
N LEU A 33 -10.01 2.56 -5.16
CA LEU A 33 -11.29 1.83 -5.11
C LEU A 33 -11.07 0.36 -4.72
N GLY A 34 -10.07 -0.30 -5.29
CA GLY A 34 -9.71 -1.68 -4.96
C GLY A 34 -9.26 -1.83 -3.52
N MET A 35 -8.49 -0.87 -2.99
CA MET A 35 -8.10 -0.84 -1.59
C MET A 35 -9.34 -0.85 -0.70
N LEU A 36 -10.29 0.07 -0.91
CA LEU A 36 -11.53 0.17 -0.14
C LEU A 36 -12.44 -1.05 -0.30
N ALA A 37 -12.53 -1.61 -1.51
CA ALA A 37 -13.44 -2.72 -1.81
C ALA A 37 -12.82 -4.11 -1.58
N GLU A 38 -11.59 -4.20 -1.08
CA GLU A 38 -10.83 -5.45 -0.95
C GLU A 38 -10.74 -6.21 -2.29
N LYS A 39 -10.32 -5.51 -3.35
CA LYS A 39 -10.12 -6.05 -4.71
C LYS A 39 -8.79 -5.60 -5.31
N TYR A 40 -8.20 -6.45 -6.15
CA TYR A 40 -6.98 -6.08 -6.85
C TYR A 40 -7.24 -5.10 -7.99
N PRO A 41 -6.27 -4.24 -8.36
CA PRO A 41 -6.48 -3.20 -9.36
C PRO A 41 -6.86 -3.74 -10.74
N ASN A 42 -6.35 -4.92 -11.13
CA ASN A 42 -6.74 -5.57 -12.37
C ASN A 42 -8.21 -6.02 -12.38
N ASP A 43 -8.74 -6.47 -11.25
CA ASP A 43 -10.15 -6.87 -11.13
C ASP A 43 -11.06 -5.65 -11.20
N VAL A 44 -10.69 -4.58 -10.49
CA VAL A 44 -11.41 -3.30 -10.55
C VAL A 44 -11.39 -2.75 -11.98
N ASN A 45 -10.22 -2.72 -12.63
CA ASN A 45 -10.07 -2.29 -14.02
C ASN A 45 -10.99 -3.07 -14.97
N ASN A 46 -11.07 -4.40 -14.79
CA ASN A 46 -11.96 -5.24 -15.60
C ASN A 46 -13.44 -4.89 -15.39
N ARG A 47 -13.86 -4.60 -14.16
CA ARG A 47 -15.24 -4.17 -13.87
C ARG A 47 -15.59 -2.82 -14.50
N PHE A 48 -14.63 -1.90 -14.57
CA PHE A 48 -14.82 -0.59 -15.22
C PHE A 48 -14.67 -0.61 -16.75
N LYS A 49 -14.43 -1.77 -17.39
CA LYS A 49 -14.42 -1.86 -18.86
C LYS A 49 -15.74 -1.33 -19.44
N GLY A 50 -15.65 -0.36 -20.35
CA GLY A 50 -16.83 0.31 -20.94
C GLY A 50 -17.41 1.46 -20.09
N HIS A 51 -16.90 1.69 -18.87
CA HIS A 51 -17.32 2.77 -17.97
C HIS A 51 -16.31 3.90 -17.83
N TYR A 52 -15.15 3.79 -18.48
CA TYR A 52 -14.17 4.87 -18.56
C TYR A 52 -14.68 6.01 -19.45
N LEU A 53 -14.60 7.23 -18.95
CA LEU A 53 -14.86 8.44 -19.74
C LEU A 53 -13.68 8.78 -20.65
N SER A 54 -13.89 9.75 -21.55
CA SER A 54 -12.79 10.34 -22.33
C SER A 54 -11.64 10.76 -21.41
N GLY A 55 -10.42 10.36 -21.76
CA GLY A 55 -9.24 10.55 -20.90
C GLY A 55 -9.05 9.49 -19.81
N CYS A 56 -9.74 8.34 -19.89
CA CYS A 56 -9.52 7.17 -19.02
C CYS A 56 -9.89 7.41 -17.56
N LEU A 57 -10.79 8.36 -17.33
CA LEU A 57 -11.27 8.72 -16.02
C LEU A 57 -12.42 7.82 -15.61
N VAL A 58 -12.39 7.36 -14.35
CA VAL A 58 -13.54 6.69 -13.74
C VAL A 58 -14.55 7.75 -13.29
N ALA A 59 -15.76 7.70 -13.86
CA ALA A 59 -16.86 8.56 -13.45
C ALA A 59 -17.38 8.14 -12.06
N ASP A 60 -17.46 9.06 -11.12
CA ASP A 60 -17.97 8.76 -9.77
C ASP A 60 -19.38 8.16 -9.79
N ALA A 61 -20.25 8.67 -10.66
CA ALA A 61 -21.62 8.20 -10.82
C ALA A 61 -21.73 6.71 -11.18
N THR A 62 -20.67 6.10 -11.76
CA THR A 62 -20.66 4.68 -12.11
C THR A 62 -20.22 3.77 -10.97
N ILE A 63 -19.54 4.31 -9.95
CA ILE A 63 -18.95 3.53 -8.85
C ILE A 63 -19.99 2.65 -8.14
N PRO A 64 -21.18 3.14 -7.73
CA PRO A 64 -22.14 2.29 -7.01
C PRO A 64 -22.63 1.06 -7.81
N SER A 65 -22.66 1.17 -9.14
CA SER A 65 -23.08 0.09 -10.04
C SER A 65 -21.97 -0.94 -10.25
N VAL A 66 -20.73 -0.46 -10.44
CA VAL A 66 -19.56 -1.29 -10.77
C VAL A 66 -18.92 -1.90 -9.51
N MET A 67 -19.02 -1.20 -8.39
CA MET A 67 -18.43 -1.55 -7.09
C MET A 67 -19.53 -1.56 -6.02
N PRO A 68 -20.44 -2.56 -6.05
CA PRO A 68 -21.54 -2.64 -5.09
C PRO A 68 -21.07 -2.82 -3.64
N GLU A 69 -19.81 -3.18 -3.41
CA GLU A 69 -19.16 -3.25 -2.10
C GLU A 69 -18.94 -1.86 -1.47
N LEU A 70 -19.06 -0.78 -2.24
CA LEU A 70 -18.88 0.59 -1.77
C LEU A 70 -20.21 1.35 -1.70
N GLU A 71 -20.33 2.25 -0.73
CA GLU A 71 -21.44 3.19 -0.60
C GLU A 71 -20.95 4.63 -0.50
N TYR A 72 -21.80 5.56 -0.95
CA TYR A 72 -21.55 6.98 -0.75
C TYR A 72 -22.04 7.40 0.64
N LYS A 73 -21.12 7.88 1.49
CA LYS A 73 -21.42 8.33 2.85
C LYS A 73 -20.58 9.55 3.20
N LYS A 74 -21.16 10.74 3.03
CA LYS A 74 -20.48 12.02 3.27
C LYS A 74 -19.96 12.09 4.72
N GLY A 75 -18.68 12.45 4.87
CA GLY A 75 -18.03 12.57 6.17
C GLY A 75 -17.48 11.27 6.75
N ALA A 76 -17.69 10.12 6.08
CA ALA A 76 -17.17 8.84 6.54
C ALA A 76 -15.76 8.55 6.02
N TYR A 77 -15.02 7.75 6.79
CA TYR A 77 -13.66 7.31 6.49
C TYR A 77 -13.53 5.78 6.68
N PRO A 78 -12.54 5.14 6.02
CA PRO A 78 -11.65 5.71 5.01
C PRO A 78 -12.40 6.03 3.72
N CYS A 79 -12.00 7.10 3.02
CA CYS A 79 -12.59 7.50 1.74
C CYS A 79 -11.53 7.84 0.70
N ILE A 80 -11.95 8.00 -0.56
CA ILE A 80 -11.03 8.44 -1.61
C ILE A 80 -10.89 9.96 -1.54
N ALA A 81 -9.67 10.47 -1.58
CA ALA A 81 -9.38 11.88 -1.67
C ALA A 81 -8.63 12.20 -2.96
N GLU A 82 -9.06 13.25 -3.64
CA GLU A 82 -8.30 13.89 -4.71
C GLU A 82 -7.33 14.89 -4.09
N VAL A 83 -6.07 14.80 -4.48
CA VAL A 83 -4.99 15.60 -3.90
C VAL A 83 -4.20 16.34 -4.97
N LYS A 84 -3.65 17.50 -4.58
CA LYS A 84 -2.83 18.32 -5.46
C LYS A 84 -1.43 17.72 -5.60
N VAL A 85 -1.04 17.43 -6.83
CA VAL A 85 0.33 17.04 -7.22
C VAL A 85 0.88 18.04 -8.24
N PRO A 86 2.21 18.11 -8.45
CA PRO A 86 2.80 19.09 -9.37
C PRO A 86 2.28 18.98 -10.81
N VAL A 87 2.00 17.77 -11.28
CA VAL A 87 1.50 17.49 -12.64
C VAL A 87 0.46 16.38 -12.56
N GLY A 88 -0.68 16.60 -13.22
CA GLY A 88 -1.76 15.62 -13.32
C GLY A 88 -2.69 15.58 -12.12
N GLN A 89 -3.52 14.53 -12.07
CA GLN A 89 -4.49 14.27 -11.02
C GLN A 89 -4.01 13.05 -10.20
N HIS A 90 -4.14 13.11 -8.88
CA HIS A 90 -3.81 11.99 -8.00
C HIS A 90 -4.93 11.72 -7.02
N PHE A 91 -5.21 10.44 -6.81
CA PHE A 91 -6.18 9.97 -5.83
C PHE A 91 -5.48 9.10 -4.81
N VAL A 92 -5.86 9.26 -3.55
CA VAL A 92 -5.34 8.49 -2.41
C VAL A 92 -6.50 8.01 -1.57
N VAL A 93 -6.26 7.05 -0.67
CA VAL A 93 -7.23 6.71 0.37
C VAL A 93 -6.91 7.53 1.61
N ASP A 94 -7.80 8.43 2.01
CA ASP A 94 -7.71 9.20 3.25
C ASP A 94 -8.31 8.41 4.41
N LEU A 95 -7.53 8.27 5.48
CA LEU A 95 -7.90 7.52 6.67
C LEU A 95 -8.65 8.38 7.70
N GLY A 96 -8.72 9.70 7.50
CA GLY A 96 -9.45 10.62 8.39
C GLY A 96 -8.68 11.03 9.65
N ASN A 97 -7.49 10.48 9.87
CA ASN A 97 -6.62 10.75 11.02
C ASN A 97 -5.35 11.55 10.64
N GLY A 98 -5.33 12.15 9.45
CA GLY A 98 -4.16 12.84 8.90
C GLY A 98 -3.18 11.95 8.14
N TYR A 99 -3.45 10.64 8.05
CA TYR A 99 -2.71 9.69 7.23
C TYR A 99 -3.51 9.31 5.98
N ILE A 100 -2.78 8.85 4.96
CA ILE A 100 -3.32 8.34 3.70
C ILE A 100 -2.67 7.01 3.36
N VAL A 101 -3.30 6.24 2.48
CA VAL A 101 -2.63 5.18 1.71
C VAL A 101 -2.47 5.67 0.27
N ASP A 102 -1.22 5.84 -0.15
CA ASP A 102 -0.88 6.35 -1.49
C ASP A 102 -0.77 5.20 -2.50
N PRO A 103 -1.62 5.12 -3.54
CA PRO A 103 -1.56 4.06 -4.53
C PRO A 103 -0.28 4.07 -5.37
N TRP A 104 0.55 5.12 -5.37
CA TRP A 104 1.86 4.99 -6.03
C TRP A 104 2.78 4.03 -5.31
N THR A 105 2.71 3.97 -3.99
CA THR A 105 3.62 3.17 -3.16
C THR A 105 2.94 2.01 -2.47
N GLY A 106 1.61 2.05 -2.34
CA GLY A 106 0.83 1.12 -1.53
C GLY A 106 1.15 1.24 -0.04
N LYS A 107 1.67 2.39 0.43
CA LYS A 107 2.06 2.59 1.82
C LYS A 107 1.15 3.57 2.52
N GLU A 108 0.92 3.32 3.80
CA GLU A 108 0.37 4.32 4.70
C GLU A 108 1.45 5.34 5.07
N ILE A 109 1.14 6.62 4.86
CA ILE A 109 2.04 7.73 5.12
C ILE A 109 1.24 8.90 5.72
N LYS A 110 1.91 9.75 6.52
CA LYS A 110 1.34 11.03 6.91
C LYS A 110 1.07 11.84 5.66
N ASN A 111 -0.14 12.37 5.51
CA ASN A 111 -0.57 13.03 4.28
C ASN A 111 0.35 14.21 3.93
N PRO A 112 1.16 14.11 2.85
CA PRO A 112 2.04 15.20 2.44
C PRO A 112 1.34 16.17 1.47
N TYR A 113 0.11 15.87 1.04
CA TYR A 113 -0.57 16.58 -0.03
C TYR A 113 -1.62 17.55 0.46
N VAL A 114 -1.82 18.62 -0.31
CA VAL A 114 -3.00 19.47 -0.19
C VAL A 114 -4.20 18.72 -0.76
N LYS A 115 -5.18 18.42 0.09
CA LYS A 115 -6.44 17.79 -0.31
C LYS A 115 -7.31 18.80 -1.07
N LEU A 116 -7.80 18.38 -2.25
CA LEU A 116 -8.67 19.19 -3.10
C LEU A 116 -10.13 18.84 -2.87
N ASN A 117 -10.47 17.55 -2.88
CA ASN A 117 -11.84 17.09 -2.72
C ASN A 117 -11.89 15.67 -2.14
N ASN A 118 -12.91 15.36 -1.35
CA ASN A 118 -13.20 14.01 -0.88
C ASN A 118 -14.30 13.38 -1.74
N ARG A 119 -13.98 12.22 -2.31
CA ARG A 119 -14.94 11.31 -2.94
C ARG A 119 -15.36 10.32 -1.85
N TRP A 120 -16.48 10.64 -1.19
CA TRP A 120 -16.99 9.95 0.00
C TRP A 120 -17.53 8.53 -0.25
N TYR A 121 -16.86 7.74 -1.07
CA TYR A 121 -17.08 6.31 -1.19
C TYR A 121 -16.33 5.59 -0.08
N VAL A 122 -17.04 4.75 0.65
CA VAL A 122 -16.53 3.96 1.77
C VAL A 122 -16.99 2.50 1.65
N PRO A 123 -16.35 1.54 2.31
CA PRO A 123 -16.79 0.15 2.32
C PRO A 123 -18.18 0.01 2.96
N LYS A 124 -19.07 -0.79 2.35
CA LYS A 124 -20.36 -1.15 2.94
C LYS A 124 -20.17 -2.13 4.09
N GLY A 125 -20.90 -1.92 5.18
CA GLY A 125 -21.01 -2.91 6.27
C GLY A 125 -20.01 -2.76 7.41
N GLY A 126 -19.28 -1.64 7.51
CA GLY A 126 -18.51 -1.31 8.71
C GLY A 126 -17.31 -0.41 8.45
N THR A 127 -17.07 0.53 9.36
CA THR A 127 -15.82 1.30 9.43
C THR A 127 -14.64 0.35 9.70
N MET A 128 -13.45 0.68 9.20
CA MET A 128 -12.22 -0.12 9.40
C MET A 128 -11.86 -0.44 10.87
N ALA A 129 -12.53 0.16 11.85
CA ALA A 129 -12.35 -0.14 13.26
C ALA A 129 -12.69 -1.60 13.65
N ASP A 130 -13.47 -2.32 12.83
CA ASP A 130 -13.98 -3.65 13.20
C ASP A 130 -13.32 -4.83 12.45
N ILE A 131 -12.28 -4.59 11.63
CA ILE A 131 -11.68 -5.66 10.80
C ILE A 131 -10.21 -5.87 11.19
N ASN A 132 -9.95 -6.96 11.92
CA ASN A 132 -8.60 -7.50 12.10
C ASN A 132 -8.09 -8.05 10.76
N TRP A 133 -7.26 -7.26 10.08
CA TRP A 133 -6.79 -7.52 8.71
C TRP A 133 -5.97 -8.80 8.56
N GLN A 134 -5.24 -9.18 9.61
CA GLN A 134 -4.43 -10.39 9.59
C GLN A 134 -5.32 -11.64 9.48
N GLU A 135 -6.41 -11.68 10.23
CA GLU A 135 -7.34 -12.82 10.24
C GLU A 135 -8.08 -13.00 8.91
N ARG A 136 -8.44 -11.91 8.22
CA ARG A 136 -9.07 -12.00 6.88
C ARG A 136 -8.08 -12.37 5.79
N TYR A 137 -6.89 -11.78 5.77
CA TYR A 137 -5.84 -12.15 4.82
C TYR A 137 -5.49 -13.64 4.95
N ASP A 138 -5.30 -14.11 6.18
CA ASP A 138 -5.00 -15.52 6.46
C ASP A 138 -6.17 -16.42 6.03
N ALA A 139 -7.42 -16.03 6.28
CA ALA A 139 -8.60 -16.80 5.85
C ALA A 139 -8.78 -16.85 4.32
N GLU A 140 -8.50 -15.76 3.61
CA GLU A 140 -8.71 -15.65 2.16
C GLU A 140 -7.58 -16.32 1.37
N VAL A 141 -6.33 -16.21 1.86
CA VAL A 141 -5.19 -17.00 1.37
C VAL A 141 -5.51 -18.49 1.54
N VAL A 142 -5.97 -18.93 2.72
CA VAL A 142 -6.35 -20.33 2.97
C VAL A 142 -7.50 -20.79 2.05
N LYS A 143 -8.49 -19.93 1.78
CA LYS A 143 -9.63 -20.24 0.90
C LYS A 143 -9.21 -20.37 -0.57
N ASN A 144 -8.38 -19.46 -1.07
CA ASN A 144 -7.93 -19.46 -2.46
C ASN A 144 -6.87 -20.55 -2.71
N TYR A 145 -6.04 -20.91 -1.73
CA TYR A 145 -5.11 -22.04 -1.83
C TYR A 145 -5.83 -23.39 -1.88
N LYS A 146 -7.02 -23.52 -1.28
CA LYS A 146 -7.81 -24.76 -1.33
C LYS A 146 -8.45 -25.04 -2.69
N LEU A 147 -8.60 -24.03 -3.56
CA LEU A 147 -9.28 -24.15 -4.86
C LEU A 147 -8.33 -24.45 -6.03
N THR A 148 -7.03 -24.24 -5.89
CA THR A 148 -6.05 -24.40 -6.99
C THR A 148 -5.32 -25.74 -7.02
N VAL A 149 -5.58 -26.65 -6.08
CA VAL A 149 -4.94 -27.97 -6.03
C VAL A 149 -5.95 -29.06 -6.40
N ASP A 150 -5.94 -29.45 -7.67
CA ASP A 150 -6.61 -30.65 -8.16
C ASP A 150 -6.24 -31.85 -7.28
N GLY A 151 -7.24 -32.60 -6.82
CA GLY A 151 -7.20 -33.40 -5.59
C GLY A 151 -6.25 -34.61 -5.54
N ARG A 152 -5.32 -34.74 -6.47
CA ARG A 152 -4.43 -35.91 -6.63
C ARG A 152 -3.03 -35.76 -6.04
N ASN A 153 -2.67 -34.57 -5.51
CA ASN A 153 -1.31 -34.34 -4.99
C ASN A 153 -1.27 -33.57 -3.65
N LYS A 154 -2.37 -33.60 -2.89
CA LYS A 154 -2.51 -32.84 -1.63
C LYS A 154 -1.48 -33.25 -0.59
N ASP A 155 -1.26 -34.55 -0.42
CA ASP A 155 -0.39 -35.05 0.65
C ASP A 155 1.09 -34.78 0.36
N ALA A 156 1.52 -34.90 -0.90
CA ALA A 156 2.88 -34.55 -1.30
C ALA A 156 3.14 -33.05 -1.17
N ARG A 157 2.15 -32.20 -1.50
CA ARG A 157 2.32 -30.74 -1.37
C ARG A 157 2.24 -30.27 0.08
N ILE A 158 1.40 -30.89 0.91
CA ILE A 158 1.38 -30.67 2.36
C ILE A 158 2.74 -31.02 2.96
N ALA A 159 3.32 -32.18 2.61
CA ALA A 159 4.64 -32.57 3.10
C ALA A 159 5.74 -31.58 2.70
N VAL A 160 5.70 -31.04 1.48
CA VAL A 160 6.64 -29.99 1.04
C VAL A 160 6.43 -28.69 1.83
N LEU A 161 5.18 -28.24 2.02
CA LEU A 161 4.88 -27.02 2.77
C LEU A 161 5.25 -27.16 4.25
N GLU A 162 5.03 -28.32 4.87
CA GLU A 162 5.43 -28.61 6.24
C GLU A 162 6.96 -28.57 6.39
N ALA A 163 7.70 -29.07 5.39
CA ALA A 163 9.15 -28.98 5.34
C ALA A 163 9.65 -27.53 5.18
N GLU A 164 9.02 -26.74 4.31
CA GLU A 164 9.33 -25.31 4.12
C GLU A 164 9.06 -24.49 5.38
N VAL A 165 7.92 -24.71 6.04
CA VAL A 165 7.57 -24.04 7.32
C VAL A 165 8.53 -24.43 8.42
N LYS A 166 8.96 -25.69 8.48
CA LYS A 166 9.95 -26.15 9.45
C LYS A 166 11.30 -25.47 9.21
N ALA A 167 11.78 -25.43 7.97
CA ALA A 167 13.03 -24.76 7.62
C ALA A 167 13.02 -23.27 7.99
N ALA A 168 11.91 -22.57 7.72
CA ALA A 168 11.77 -21.15 8.09
C ALA A 168 11.77 -20.93 9.61
N LYS A 169 11.19 -21.87 10.39
CA LYS A 169 11.25 -21.82 11.86
C LYS A 169 12.66 -22.06 12.38
N ASP A 170 13.35 -23.04 11.82
CA ASP A 170 14.74 -23.36 12.19
C ASP A 170 15.66 -22.17 11.88
N GLU A 171 15.48 -21.49 10.75
CA GLU A 171 16.22 -20.28 10.38
C GLU A 171 15.92 -19.11 11.34
N ARG A 172 14.64 -18.86 11.65
CA ARG A 172 14.23 -17.85 12.64
C ARG A 172 14.89 -18.12 14.00
N ASP A 173 14.89 -19.38 14.45
CA ASP A 173 15.43 -19.75 15.76
C ASP A 173 16.96 -19.66 15.78
N ALA A 174 17.63 -19.96 14.67
CA ALA A 174 19.05 -19.71 14.49
C ALA A 174 19.38 -18.21 14.57
N TYR A 175 18.61 -17.35 13.89
CA TYR A 175 18.78 -15.89 13.98
C TYR A 175 18.54 -15.37 15.40
N LYS A 176 17.51 -15.90 16.09
CA LYS A 176 17.22 -15.52 17.48
C LYS A 176 18.38 -15.88 18.41
N LYS A 177 18.99 -17.06 18.23
CA LYS A 177 20.16 -17.49 18.98
C LYS A 177 21.42 -16.67 18.66
N GLN A 178 21.56 -16.17 17.43
CA GLN A 178 22.62 -15.22 17.08
C GLN A 178 22.42 -13.88 17.79
N LEU A 179 21.17 -13.39 17.85
CA LEU A 179 20.80 -12.18 18.58
C LEU A 179 21.03 -12.30 20.10
N GLU A 180 20.76 -13.46 20.69
CA GLU A 180 21.01 -13.72 22.12
C GLU A 180 22.51 -13.73 22.47
N ASN A 181 23.38 -14.04 21.51
CA ASN A 181 24.84 -14.00 21.66
C ASN A 181 25.48 -12.73 21.05
N TYR A 182 24.66 -11.80 20.55
CA TYR A 182 25.15 -10.56 19.98
C TYR A 182 25.45 -9.57 21.11
N GLU A 183 26.72 -9.55 21.54
CA GLU A 183 27.22 -8.45 22.36
C GLU A 183 27.33 -7.20 21.48
N CYS A 184 26.53 -6.18 21.79
CA CYS A 184 26.59 -4.88 21.13
C CYS A 184 28.05 -4.40 21.12
N PRO A 185 28.68 -4.19 19.94
CA PRO A 185 30.04 -3.67 19.89
C PRO A 185 30.01 -2.34 20.63
N LYS A 186 30.82 -2.27 21.71
CA LYS A 186 30.88 -1.18 22.70
C LYS A 186 30.39 0.13 22.10
N CYS A 187 29.31 0.68 22.66
CA CYS A 187 28.93 2.06 22.38
C CYS A 187 30.20 2.91 22.46
N PRO A 188 30.50 3.75 21.44
CA PRO A 188 31.64 4.65 21.50
C PRO A 188 31.61 5.38 22.84
N SER A 189 32.76 5.51 23.48
CA SER A 189 32.83 6.20 24.77
C SER A 189 32.23 7.61 24.62
N ILE A 190 31.74 8.19 25.72
CA ILE A 190 31.06 9.49 25.70
C ILE A 190 31.87 10.56 24.94
N GLU A 191 33.20 10.47 24.96
CA GLU A 191 34.12 11.35 24.22
C GLU A 191 34.06 11.17 22.70
N GLU A 192 33.92 9.95 22.18
CA GLU A 192 33.76 9.68 20.74
C GLU A 192 32.41 10.19 20.21
N SER A 193 31.35 10.18 21.05
CA SER A 193 30.05 10.75 20.68
C SER A 193 30.10 12.28 20.49
N GLU A 194 30.96 12.96 21.26
CA GLU A 194 31.08 14.42 21.21
C GLU A 194 31.88 14.86 19.97
N VAL A 195 32.89 14.09 19.57
CA VAL A 195 33.61 14.29 18.30
C VAL A 195 32.67 14.14 17.10
N VAL A 196 31.82 13.10 17.10
CA VAL A 196 30.84 12.86 16.03
C VAL A 196 29.77 13.96 16.00
N LYS A 197 29.25 14.39 17.17
CA LYS A 197 28.31 15.52 17.25
C LYS A 197 28.94 16.81 16.72
N ASN A 198 30.16 17.13 17.14
CA ASN A 198 30.85 18.35 16.70
C ASN A 198 31.12 18.33 15.19
N TRP A 199 31.44 17.17 14.63
CA TRP A 199 31.60 17.00 13.19
C TRP A 199 30.29 17.22 12.42
N LEU A 200 29.17 16.68 12.92
CA LEU A 200 27.84 16.89 12.32
C LEU A 200 27.37 18.34 12.40
N VAL A 201 27.63 19.03 13.52
CA VAL A 201 27.32 20.47 13.68
C VAL A 201 28.13 21.31 12.69
N LYS A 202 29.43 21.01 12.54
CA LYS A 202 30.29 21.71 11.58
C LYS A 202 29.81 21.51 10.14
N LEU A 203 29.48 20.27 9.76
CA LEU A 203 28.95 19.95 8.43
C LEU A 203 27.64 20.69 8.14
N TYR A 204 26.76 20.81 9.14
CA TYR A 204 25.50 21.55 9.02
C TYR A 204 25.74 23.05 8.75
N GLU A 205 26.63 23.69 9.49
CA GLU A 205 26.93 25.12 9.29
C GLU A 205 27.65 25.38 7.95
N GLU A 206 28.50 24.47 7.48
CA GLU A 206 29.11 24.56 6.15
C GLU A 206 28.07 24.46 5.02
N ILE A 207 27.14 23.50 5.12
CA ILE A 207 26.04 23.35 4.16
C ILE A 207 25.14 24.59 4.17
N LYS A 208 24.81 25.10 5.36
CA LYS A 208 24.00 26.31 5.54
C LYS A 208 24.68 27.53 4.92
N ALA A 209 25.97 27.75 5.19
CA ALA A 209 26.74 28.83 4.58
C ALA A 209 26.78 28.70 3.05
N TRP A 210 26.93 27.50 2.51
CA TRP A 210 26.88 27.26 1.06
C TRP A 210 25.52 27.59 0.45
N ILE A 211 24.43 27.22 1.11
CA ILE A 211 23.06 27.53 0.67
C ILE A 211 22.81 29.05 0.67
N PHE A 212 23.26 29.76 1.71
CA PHE A 212 23.04 31.20 1.84
C PHE A 212 23.98 32.06 0.99
N LYS A 213 25.13 31.53 0.56
CA LYS A 213 26.07 32.21 -0.36
C LYS A 213 25.68 32.10 -1.84
N LYS A 214 24.71 31.23 -2.16
CA LYS A 214 24.14 31.05 -3.52
C LYS A 214 22.79 31.77 -3.72
N ARG A 215 22.39 32.63 -2.78
CA ARG A 215 21.26 33.57 -2.93
C ARG A 215 21.78 34.97 -3.21
#